data_AF-A0A357CR93-F1
#
_entry.id   AF-A0A357CR93-F1
#
_cell.length_a   1.000
_cell.length_b   1.000
_cell.length_c   1.000
_cell.angle_alpha   90.00
_cell.angle_beta   90.00
_cell.angle_gamma   90.00
#
_symmetry.space_group_name_H-M   'P 1'
#
loop_
_entity.id
_entity.type
_entity.pdbx_description
1 polymer ?
#
loop_
_entity_poly.entity_id
_entity_poly.type
_entity_poly.pdbx_seq_one_letter_code
_entity_poly.pdbx_strand_id
1 'polypeptide(L)'
;MKRSCLFLQFTGILFLLLFLTAQAQANEDQNVHTITVEIPEMLKMEMGSGEIAFDLAHPKAEQPYPAPVYPAYYTPTSTTQYLPVRVFANGETRWRLLISGETVQSLGEGAIEWSLDGKDWQPLTLAEQVLTEGSYTNGWRELNVYFRLVLRGVEYASSEEYKVKVYYQLSSL
;
A
#
# COMPACT_ATOMS: atom_id res chain seq x y z
N MET A 1 8.08 63.09 91.85
CA MET A 1 8.41 62.46 90.55
C MET A 1 9.87 62.80 90.20
N LYS A 2 10.80 61.86 90.36
CA LYS A 2 12.22 61.97 89.97
C LYS A 2 12.63 60.69 89.24
N ARG A 3 13.42 60.89 88.19
CA ARG A 3 13.60 60.03 87.01
C ARG A 3 14.52 58.82 87.23
N SER A 4 14.19 57.78 86.47
CA SER A 4 14.79 56.45 86.42
C SER A 4 16.17 56.40 85.74
N CYS A 5 16.81 55.26 85.99
CA CYS A 5 18.16 54.82 85.67
C CYS A 5 18.33 54.29 84.21
N LEU A 6 19.61 54.09 83.86
CA LEU A 6 20.20 53.03 83.01
C LEU A 6 20.73 53.35 81.59
N PHE A 7 21.93 52.80 81.42
CA PHE A 7 22.87 52.73 80.29
C PHE A 7 22.44 51.75 79.18
N LEU A 8 23.18 51.84 78.06
CA LEU A 8 23.69 50.72 77.21
C LEU A 8 22.97 50.42 75.88
N GLN A 9 23.63 50.69 74.73
CA GLN A 9 23.47 49.95 73.44
C GLN A 9 24.80 49.98 72.65
N PHE A 10 25.61 48.90 72.61
CA PHE A 10 25.50 47.64 71.85
C PHE A 10 25.94 47.76 70.37
N THR A 11 27.22 47.42 70.13
CA THR A 11 27.69 46.40 69.17
C THR A 11 26.62 45.86 68.20
N GLY A 12 26.41 46.55 67.08
CA GLY A 12 25.39 46.18 66.09
C GLY A 12 25.83 46.29 64.63
N ILE A 13 27.14 46.18 64.33
CA ILE A 13 27.64 46.40 62.94
C ILE A 13 28.38 45.19 62.35
N LEU A 14 28.84 44.23 63.14
CA LEU A 14 29.66 43.13 62.61
C LEU A 14 28.88 41.95 62.00
N PHE A 15 27.56 41.87 62.18
CA PHE A 15 26.76 40.72 61.71
C PHE A 15 26.21 40.88 60.28
N LEU A 16 26.31 42.07 59.66
CA LEU A 16 25.67 42.35 58.37
C LEU A 16 26.53 42.05 57.14
N LEU A 17 27.81 41.72 57.31
CA LEU A 17 28.75 41.50 56.20
C LEU A 17 28.97 40.03 55.80
N LEU A 18 28.38 39.07 56.52
CA LEU A 18 28.57 37.64 56.26
C LEU A 18 27.49 37.00 55.35
N PHE A 19 26.51 37.75 54.86
CA PHE A 19 25.39 37.21 54.08
C PHE A 19 25.39 37.55 52.59
N LEU A 20 26.45 38.16 52.04
CA LEU A 20 26.46 38.67 50.67
C LEU A 20 27.08 37.76 49.60
N THR A 21 27.32 36.47 49.88
CA THR A 21 27.78 35.52 48.86
C THR A 21 26.89 34.28 48.79
N ALA A 22 25.58 34.46 48.78
CA ALA A 22 24.68 33.46 48.22
C ALA A 22 24.51 33.79 46.73
N GLN A 23 25.47 33.37 45.89
CA GLN A 23 25.22 33.30 44.46
C GLN A 23 24.13 32.24 44.26
N ALA A 24 22.90 32.67 44.03
CA ALA A 24 21.85 31.80 43.55
C ALA A 24 22.29 31.28 42.17
N GLN A 25 22.82 30.05 42.12
CA GLN A 25 22.91 29.32 40.86
C GLN A 25 21.47 29.05 40.43
N ALA A 26 21.02 29.76 39.40
CA ALA A 26 19.83 29.37 38.67
C ALA A 26 20.14 28.00 38.06
N ASN A 27 19.56 26.96 38.65
CA ASN A 27 19.62 25.62 38.08
C ASN A 27 18.67 25.65 36.86
N GLU A 28 19.24 25.76 35.67
CA GLU A 28 18.47 25.78 34.43
C GLU A 28 18.03 24.34 34.14
N ASP A 29 16.91 23.97 34.73
CA ASP A 29 16.35 22.62 34.64
C ASP A 29 15.65 22.44 33.28
N GLN A 30 16.43 22.06 32.26
CA GLN A 30 15.88 21.73 30.95
C GLN A 30 15.23 20.35 30.99
N ASN A 31 13.93 20.36 31.20
CA ASN A 31 13.08 19.18 31.10
C ASN A 31 12.58 19.01 29.66
N VAL A 32 12.92 17.89 29.03
CA VAL A 32 12.51 17.56 27.66
C VAL A 32 11.40 16.52 27.68
N HIS A 33 10.30 16.80 27.00
CA HIS A 33 9.27 15.82 26.67
C HIS A 33 9.48 15.30 25.25
N THR A 34 9.59 13.98 25.10
CA THR A 34 9.54 13.33 23.79
C THR A 34 8.08 13.01 23.45
N ILE A 35 7.59 13.56 22.34
CA ILE A 35 6.28 13.24 21.77
C ILE A 35 6.50 12.38 20.54
N THR A 36 5.91 11.18 20.51
CA THR A 36 5.89 10.30 19.34
C THR A 36 4.55 10.46 18.62
N VAL A 37 4.61 10.73 17.32
CA VAL A 37 3.41 10.82 16.46
C VAL A 37 3.51 9.73 15.40
N GLU A 38 2.51 8.85 15.34
CA GLU A 38 2.34 7.88 14.26
C GLU A 38 1.29 8.41 13.28
N ILE A 39 1.69 8.65 12.03
CA ILE A 39 0.77 9.03 10.96
C ILE A 39 0.36 7.75 10.24
N PRO A 40 -0.93 7.34 10.29
CA PRO A 40 -1.37 6.11 9.64
C PRO A 40 -1.34 6.25 8.12
N GLU A 41 -0.98 5.17 7.43
CA GLU A 41 -1.09 5.08 5.97
C GLU A 41 -2.57 5.21 5.56
N MET A 42 -2.90 6.17 4.69
CA MET A 42 -4.28 6.44 4.29
C MET A 42 -4.74 5.60 3.10
N LEU A 43 -3.81 5.14 2.26
CA LEU A 43 -4.08 4.37 1.04
C LEU A 43 -2.93 3.39 0.79
N LYS A 44 -3.24 2.10 0.65
CA LYS A 44 -2.25 1.05 0.43
C LYS A 44 -2.79 -0.05 -0.48
N MET A 45 -1.88 -0.66 -1.23
CA MET A 45 -2.14 -1.84 -2.06
C MET A 45 -1.21 -2.99 -1.65
N GLU A 46 -1.74 -4.20 -1.63
CA GLU A 46 -0.97 -5.44 -1.52
C GLU A 46 -1.35 -6.39 -2.66
N MET A 47 -0.35 -7.03 -3.24
CA MET A 47 -0.52 -8.05 -4.27
C MET A 47 -0.39 -9.43 -3.63
N GLY A 48 -1.34 -10.31 -3.93
CA GLY A 48 -1.21 -11.72 -3.61
C GLY A 48 -0.04 -12.36 -4.33
N SER A 49 0.57 -13.36 -3.69
CA SER A 49 1.53 -14.24 -4.36
C SER A 49 0.78 -15.27 -5.20
N GLY A 50 1.35 -15.61 -6.36
CA GLY A 50 0.78 -16.61 -7.25
C GLY A 50 1.30 -16.44 -8.67
N GLU A 51 1.11 -17.50 -9.45
CA GLU A 51 1.39 -17.50 -10.88
C GLU A 51 0.14 -18.01 -11.61
N ILE A 52 -0.18 -17.33 -12.71
CA ILE A 52 -1.22 -17.75 -13.65
C ILE A 52 -0.51 -18.34 -14.86
N ALA A 53 -0.75 -19.63 -15.12
CA ALA A 53 -0.16 -20.32 -16.25
C ALA A 53 -1.25 -20.85 -17.19
N PHE A 54 -0.97 -20.82 -18.49
CA PHE A 54 -1.80 -21.39 -19.55
C PHE A 54 -0.95 -22.41 -20.33
N ASP A 55 -1.08 -23.69 -19.98
CA ASP A 55 -0.40 -24.79 -20.68
C ASP A 55 -1.29 -25.36 -21.79
N LEU A 56 -1.03 -24.93 -23.03
CA LEU A 56 -1.73 -25.42 -24.21
C LEU A 56 -1.20 -26.76 -24.72
N ALA A 57 -0.05 -27.25 -24.23
CA ALA A 57 0.46 -28.58 -24.52
C ALA A 57 -0.27 -29.65 -23.69
N HIS A 58 -0.71 -29.29 -22.48
CA HIS A 58 -1.54 -30.13 -21.61
C HIS A 58 -2.85 -29.40 -21.26
N PRO A 59 -3.72 -29.14 -22.25
CA PRO A 59 -4.93 -28.37 -22.02
C PRO A 59 -5.94 -29.14 -21.16
N LYS A 60 -6.88 -28.40 -20.56
CA LYS A 60 -8.06 -29.01 -19.93
C LYS A 60 -8.89 -29.73 -21.00
N ALA A 61 -9.48 -30.88 -20.64
CA ALA A 61 -10.23 -31.72 -21.58
C ALA A 61 -11.33 -30.98 -22.34
N GLU A 62 -12.00 -30.01 -21.70
CA GLU A 62 -13.07 -29.21 -22.31
C GLU A 62 -12.57 -28.03 -23.15
N GLN A 63 -11.26 -27.74 -23.13
CA GLN A 63 -10.63 -26.62 -23.82
C GLN A 63 -9.44 -27.12 -24.65
N PRO A 64 -9.66 -27.98 -25.66
CA PRO A 64 -8.57 -28.60 -26.41
C PRO A 64 -7.74 -27.58 -27.19
N TYR A 65 -6.50 -27.94 -27.47
CA TYR A 65 -5.62 -27.24 -28.39
C TYR A 65 -5.10 -28.21 -29.48
N PRO A 66 -5.19 -27.86 -30.78
CA PRO A 66 -5.81 -26.66 -31.33
C PRO A 66 -7.33 -26.64 -31.10
N ALA A 67 -7.90 -25.44 -31.04
CA ALA A 67 -9.34 -25.28 -30.86
C ALA A 67 -10.11 -25.63 -32.15
N PRO A 68 -11.33 -26.20 -32.03
CA PRO A 68 -12.17 -26.46 -33.20
C PRO A 68 -12.75 -25.16 -33.81
N VAL A 69 -12.89 -24.10 -33.03
CA VAL A 69 -13.47 -22.80 -33.43
C VAL A 69 -12.74 -21.67 -32.72
N TYR A 70 -12.57 -20.54 -33.41
CA TYR A 70 -11.98 -19.32 -32.87
C TYR A 70 -13.02 -18.15 -32.88
N PRO A 71 -12.96 -17.21 -31.91
CA PRO A 71 -12.00 -17.15 -30.81
C PRO A 71 -12.22 -18.27 -29.79
N ALA A 72 -11.12 -18.80 -29.27
CA ALA A 72 -11.10 -19.86 -28.27
C ALA A 72 -10.64 -19.29 -26.93
N TYR A 73 -11.31 -19.70 -25.86
CA TYR A 73 -11.09 -19.18 -24.52
C TYR A 73 -10.52 -20.27 -23.61
N TYR A 74 -9.40 -19.97 -22.99
CA TYR A 74 -8.68 -20.88 -22.11
C TYR A 74 -8.62 -20.31 -20.70
N THR A 75 -9.04 -21.12 -19.74
CA THR A 75 -8.86 -20.82 -18.33
C THR A 75 -7.48 -21.27 -17.87
N PRO A 76 -6.92 -20.68 -16.79
CA PRO A 76 -5.60 -21.06 -16.29
C PRO A 76 -5.50 -22.56 -15.99
N THR A 77 -4.40 -23.19 -16.41
CA THR A 77 -4.05 -24.57 -16.07
C THR A 77 -3.35 -24.67 -14.71
N SER A 78 -2.81 -23.56 -14.21
CA SER A 78 -2.34 -23.43 -12.83
C SER A 78 -3.47 -23.71 -11.82
N THR A 79 -3.11 -24.10 -10.60
CA THR A 79 -4.06 -24.26 -9.49
C THR A 79 -4.72 -22.92 -9.14
N THR A 80 -3.97 -21.83 -9.23
CA THR A 80 -4.44 -20.46 -9.07
C THR A 80 -5.24 -20.03 -10.31
N GLN A 81 -6.48 -19.59 -10.10
CA GLN A 81 -7.39 -19.11 -11.16
C GLN A 81 -7.53 -17.57 -11.20
N TYR A 82 -7.10 -16.90 -10.14
CA TYR A 82 -7.12 -15.44 -10.00
C TYR A 82 -5.94 -14.98 -9.16
N LEU A 83 -5.54 -13.71 -9.32
CA LEU A 83 -4.56 -13.07 -8.44
C LEU A 83 -5.30 -12.09 -7.52
N PRO A 84 -5.18 -12.22 -6.18
CA PRO A 84 -5.83 -11.28 -5.29
C PRO A 84 -5.06 -9.97 -5.24
N VAL A 85 -5.81 -8.87 -5.25
CA VAL A 85 -5.31 -7.51 -5.01
C VAL A 85 -6.06 -6.94 -3.82
N ARG A 86 -5.34 -6.51 -2.79
CA ARG A 86 -5.93 -5.96 -1.57
C ARG A 86 -5.71 -4.47 -1.54
N VAL A 87 -6.77 -3.71 -1.22
CA VAL A 87 -6.75 -2.26 -1.09
C VAL A 87 -7.18 -1.89 0.33
N PHE A 88 -6.40 -1.03 0.98
CA PHE A 88 -6.76 -0.40 2.23
C PHE A 88 -6.91 1.10 2.00
N ALA A 89 -8.06 1.67 2.39
CA ALA A 89 -8.31 3.10 2.37
C ALA A 89 -9.01 3.56 3.65
N ASN A 90 -8.35 4.43 4.41
CA ASN A 90 -8.83 5.02 5.66
C ASN A 90 -8.95 6.56 5.58
N GLY A 91 -8.70 7.13 4.39
CA GLY A 91 -8.89 8.55 4.12
C GLY A 91 -10.30 8.89 3.61
N GLU A 92 -10.63 10.18 3.61
CA GLU A 92 -11.90 10.71 3.10
C GLU A 92 -11.95 10.83 1.57
N THR A 93 -10.79 10.71 0.90
CA THR A 93 -10.68 10.80 -0.54
C THR A 93 -11.10 9.51 -1.22
N ARG A 94 -11.71 9.63 -2.41
CA ARG A 94 -11.92 8.47 -3.28
C ARG A 94 -10.58 7.99 -3.81
N TRP A 95 -10.57 6.73 -4.24
CA TRP A 95 -9.42 6.12 -4.89
C TRP A 95 -9.85 5.39 -6.15
N ARG A 96 -8.89 5.19 -7.05
CA ARG A 96 -9.01 4.33 -8.23
C ARG A 96 -7.86 3.33 -8.25
N LEU A 97 -8.18 2.10 -8.64
CA LEU A 97 -7.21 1.07 -8.95
C LEU A 97 -7.21 0.84 -10.45
N LEU A 98 -6.04 0.97 -11.04
CA LEU A 98 -5.78 0.78 -12.46
C LEU A 98 -5.08 -0.55 -12.72
N ILE A 99 -5.32 -1.12 -13.89
CA ILE A 99 -4.64 -2.31 -14.40
C ILE A 99 -4.14 -2.03 -15.82
N SER A 100 -2.96 -2.55 -16.16
CA SER A 100 -2.46 -2.62 -17.53
C SER A 100 -1.60 -3.87 -17.70
N GLY A 101 -1.25 -4.20 -18.93
CA GLY A 101 -0.36 -5.33 -19.19
C GLY A 101 0.44 -5.22 -20.47
N GLU A 102 1.60 -5.87 -20.45
CA GLU A 102 2.53 -5.96 -21.56
C GLU A 102 2.74 -7.43 -21.89
N THR A 103 2.40 -7.82 -23.12
CA THR A 103 2.74 -9.12 -23.69
C THR A 103 4.17 -9.05 -24.23
N VAL A 104 5.06 -9.88 -23.69
CA VAL A 104 6.40 -10.06 -24.27
C VAL A 104 6.24 -10.76 -25.62
N GLN A 105 7.13 -10.41 -26.57
CA GLN A 105 7.08 -10.75 -28.00
C GLN A 105 6.36 -12.08 -28.31
N SER A 106 5.50 -12.03 -29.34
CA SER A 106 4.72 -13.11 -29.98
C SER A 106 3.31 -13.41 -29.47
N LEU A 107 2.88 -12.96 -28.29
CA LEU A 107 1.44 -12.98 -27.96
C LEU A 107 0.80 -11.67 -28.45
N GLY A 108 -0.27 -11.75 -29.26
CA GLY A 108 -0.96 -10.57 -29.76
C GLY A 108 -1.55 -9.70 -28.64
N GLU A 109 -1.65 -8.38 -28.86
CA GLU A 109 -2.31 -7.48 -27.91
C GLU A 109 -3.77 -7.93 -27.65
N GLY A 110 -4.20 -7.89 -26.39
CA GLY A 110 -5.53 -8.35 -25.99
C GLY A 110 -5.73 -9.86 -26.06
N ALA A 111 -4.66 -10.66 -26.16
CA ALA A 111 -4.73 -12.11 -26.00
C ALA A 111 -5.00 -12.52 -24.54
N ILE A 112 -4.65 -11.68 -23.57
CA ILE A 112 -5.10 -11.87 -22.18
C ILE A 112 -6.30 -10.96 -21.92
N GLU A 113 -7.32 -11.53 -21.29
CA GLU A 113 -8.45 -10.78 -20.74
C GLU A 113 -8.48 -10.91 -19.22
N TRP A 114 -8.99 -9.88 -18.56
CA TRP A 114 -9.16 -9.82 -17.11
C TRP A 114 -10.62 -9.61 -16.72
N SER A 115 -10.98 -10.02 -15.50
CA SER A 115 -12.32 -9.85 -14.94
C SER A 115 -12.28 -9.79 -13.40
N LEU A 116 -13.22 -9.09 -12.77
CA LEU A 116 -13.40 -9.08 -11.31
C LEU A 116 -14.45 -10.10 -10.82
N ASP A 117 -15.25 -10.65 -11.73
CA ASP A 117 -16.34 -11.57 -11.39
C ASP A 117 -16.30 -12.90 -12.17
N GLY A 118 -15.33 -13.03 -13.08
CA GLY A 118 -15.17 -14.18 -13.97
C GLY A 118 -16.20 -14.25 -15.10
N LYS A 119 -17.00 -13.21 -15.31
CA LYS A 119 -18.11 -13.17 -16.28
C LYS A 119 -17.99 -12.00 -17.24
N ASP A 120 -17.72 -10.81 -16.72
CA ASP A 120 -17.52 -9.60 -17.50
C ASP A 120 -16.03 -9.42 -17.76
N TRP A 121 -15.62 -9.72 -18.99
CA TRP A 121 -14.23 -9.78 -19.39
C TRP A 121 -13.82 -8.54 -20.21
N GLN A 122 -12.63 -8.03 -19.93
CA GLN A 122 -12.03 -6.90 -20.62
C GLN A 122 -10.66 -7.30 -21.18
N PRO A 123 -10.28 -6.88 -22.40
CA PRO A 123 -8.94 -7.09 -22.92
C PRO A 123 -7.92 -6.37 -22.04
N LEU A 124 -6.85 -7.07 -21.68
CA LEU A 124 -5.70 -6.46 -21.03
C LEU A 124 -4.87 -5.72 -22.09
N THR A 125 -4.72 -4.41 -21.89
CA THR A 125 -4.01 -3.53 -22.83
C THR A 125 -2.79 -2.89 -22.19
N LEU A 126 -1.88 -2.36 -23.02
CA LEU A 126 -0.75 -1.55 -22.57
C LEU A 126 -1.21 -0.25 -21.88
N ALA A 127 -2.33 0.32 -22.33
CA ALA A 127 -2.93 1.49 -21.72
C ALA A 127 -3.57 1.13 -20.36
N GLU A 128 -3.48 2.07 -19.40
CA GLU A 128 -4.13 1.93 -18.10
C GLU A 128 -5.65 1.88 -18.24
N GLN A 129 -6.25 0.85 -17.65
CA GLN A 129 -7.69 0.64 -17.59
C GLN A 129 -8.15 0.72 -16.13
N VAL A 130 -9.35 1.25 -15.88
CA VAL A 130 -9.92 1.24 -14.52
C VAL A 130 -10.31 -0.18 -14.17
N LEU A 131 -9.63 -0.75 -13.17
CA LEU A 131 -10.02 -2.01 -12.57
C LEU A 131 -11.25 -1.79 -11.68
N THR A 132 -11.14 -0.85 -10.74
CA THR A 132 -12.27 -0.44 -9.88
C THR A 132 -11.99 0.89 -9.19
N GLU A 133 -13.01 1.42 -8.53
CA GLU A 133 -12.92 2.63 -7.70
C GLU A 133 -13.56 2.39 -6.35
N GLY A 134 -13.22 3.23 -5.38
CA GLY A 134 -13.87 3.18 -4.08
C GLY A 134 -13.56 4.39 -3.22
N SER A 135 -13.92 4.22 -1.95
CA SER A 135 -13.68 5.16 -0.86
C SER A 135 -13.20 4.35 0.35
N TYR A 136 -13.48 4.83 1.56
CA TYR A 136 -13.28 4.09 2.80
C TYR A 136 -13.60 2.59 2.70
N THR A 137 -12.63 1.72 3.01
CA THR A 137 -12.75 0.26 2.91
C THR A 137 -13.05 -0.44 4.23
N ASN A 138 -12.97 0.26 5.37
CA ASN A 138 -13.11 -0.32 6.72
C ASN A 138 -12.22 -1.55 6.96
N GLY A 139 -10.93 -1.43 6.64
CA GLY A 139 -9.97 -2.54 6.63
C GLY A 139 -9.50 -2.90 5.23
N TRP A 140 -8.91 -4.08 5.07
CA TRP A 140 -8.45 -4.55 3.77
C TRP A 140 -9.62 -5.08 2.94
N ARG A 141 -9.83 -4.49 1.76
CA ARG A 141 -10.75 -5.00 0.75
C ARG A 141 -9.98 -5.83 -0.26
N GLU A 142 -10.32 -7.10 -0.39
CA GLU A 142 -9.75 -8.00 -1.39
C GLU A 142 -10.56 -7.98 -2.69
N LEU A 143 -9.85 -8.02 -3.81
CA LEU A 143 -10.38 -8.09 -5.17
C LEU A 143 -9.71 -9.28 -5.87
N ASN A 144 -10.52 -10.22 -6.36
CA ASN A 144 -10.02 -11.36 -7.12
C ASN A 144 -9.98 -11.00 -8.60
N VAL A 145 -8.79 -10.89 -9.17
CA VAL A 145 -8.60 -10.57 -10.59
C VAL A 145 -8.40 -11.87 -11.36
N TYR A 146 -9.43 -12.28 -12.08
CA TYR A 146 -9.43 -13.47 -12.93
C TYR A 146 -8.78 -13.15 -14.27
N PHE A 147 -8.11 -14.15 -14.85
CA PHE A 147 -7.48 -14.04 -16.16
C PHE A 147 -7.93 -15.19 -17.07
N ARG A 148 -8.02 -14.91 -18.37
CA ARG A 148 -8.17 -15.93 -19.40
C ARG A 148 -7.34 -15.59 -20.62
N LEU A 149 -6.92 -16.64 -21.33
CA LEU A 149 -6.24 -16.52 -22.62
C LEU A 149 -7.28 -16.64 -23.74
N VAL A 150 -7.17 -15.74 -24.72
CA VAL A 150 -8.01 -15.68 -25.91
C VAL A 150 -7.13 -15.90 -27.13
N LEU A 151 -7.35 -17.00 -27.82
CA LEU A 151 -6.73 -17.24 -29.12
C LEU A 151 -7.72 -16.86 -30.22
N ARG A 152 -7.25 -16.12 -31.23
CA ARG A 152 -8.07 -15.67 -32.37
C ARG A 152 -7.79 -16.45 -33.65
N GLY A 153 -6.82 -17.35 -33.60
CA GLY A 153 -6.43 -18.24 -34.68
C GLY A 153 -5.45 -19.29 -34.15
N VAL A 154 -4.95 -20.10 -35.06
CA VAL A 154 -3.89 -21.06 -34.74
C VAL A 154 -2.61 -20.28 -34.49
N GLU A 155 -2.06 -20.41 -33.28
CA GLU A 155 -0.74 -19.88 -32.95
C GLU A 155 0.32 -20.97 -33.13
N TYR A 156 1.47 -20.60 -33.70
CA TYR A 156 2.56 -21.56 -33.84
C TYR A 156 3.35 -21.64 -32.53
N ALA A 157 3.74 -22.86 -32.15
CA ALA A 157 4.60 -23.05 -30.99
C ALA A 157 5.91 -22.29 -31.21
N SER A 158 6.19 -21.33 -30.33
CA SER A 158 7.53 -20.77 -30.19
C SER A 158 8.34 -21.66 -29.26
N SER A 159 9.67 -21.62 -29.36
CA SER A 159 10.56 -22.31 -28.42
C SER A 159 10.67 -21.62 -27.06
N GLU A 160 9.98 -20.48 -26.88
CA GLU A 160 10.04 -19.64 -25.68
C GLU A 160 8.67 -19.55 -25.02
N GLU A 161 8.65 -19.46 -23.69
CA GLU A 161 7.40 -19.22 -22.96
C GLU A 161 6.88 -17.80 -23.22
N TYR A 162 5.60 -17.69 -23.58
CA TYR A 162 4.92 -16.41 -23.64
C TYR A 162 4.75 -15.86 -22.22
N LYS A 163 5.34 -14.68 -21.96
CA LYS A 163 5.23 -14.00 -20.66
C LYS A 163 4.41 -12.74 -20.79
N VAL A 164 3.49 -12.54 -19.85
CA VAL A 164 2.67 -11.33 -19.75
C VAL A 164 2.96 -10.68 -18.41
N LYS A 165 3.36 -9.41 -18.45
CA LYS A 165 3.51 -8.60 -17.24
C LYS A 165 2.20 -7.87 -16.99
N VAL A 166 1.69 -7.96 -15.76
CA VAL A 166 0.49 -7.23 -15.32
C VAL A 166 0.91 -6.19 -14.31
N TYR A 167 0.46 -4.95 -14.51
CA TYR A 167 0.77 -3.81 -13.68
C TYR A 167 -0.50 -3.33 -12.98
N TYR A 168 -0.35 -2.91 -11.73
CA TYR A 168 -1.43 -2.31 -10.94
C TYR A 168 -0.97 -0.99 -10.37
N GLN A 169 -1.84 0.00 -10.42
CA GLN A 169 -1.58 1.33 -9.88
C GLN A 169 -2.76 1.81 -9.04
N LEU A 170 -2.49 2.11 -7.77
CA LEU A 170 -3.45 2.67 -6.84
C LEU A 170 -3.19 4.15 -6.67
N SER A 171 -4.20 4.99 -6.89
CA SER A 171 -4.10 6.43 -6.69
C SER A 171 -5.33 7.00 -5.99
N SER A 172 -5.12 8.06 -5.20
CA SER A 172 -6.21 8.92 -4.73
C SER A 172 -6.76 9.76 -5.88
N LEU A 173 -8.05 10.09 -5.83
CA LEU A 173 -8.75 10.97 -6.76
C LEU A 173 -8.88 12.39 -6.20
#